data_AF-A0A821A5G6-F1
#
_entry.id   AF-A0A821A5G6-F1
#
_cell.length_a   1.000
_cell.length_b   1.000
_cell.length_c   1.000
_cell.angle_alpha   90.00
_cell.angle_beta   90.00
_cell.angle_gamma   90.00
#
_symmetry.space_group_name_H-M   'P 1'
#
loop_
_entity.id
_entity.type
_entity.pdbx_description
1 polymer ?
#
loop_
_entity_poly.entity_id
_entity_poly.type
_entity_poly.pdbx_seq_one_letter_code
_entity_poly.pdbx_strand_id
1 'polypeptide(L)'
;MTKVAVTSMTNQQLPYCSVNHFLYSLIRSSRVYRRGLITQLLKMFDNDSSNISSSLTLEEQLFVADNLAYFPYQVQDEPLFIVEQIDLSISVIGSTQLQQFRDLLKQHLDYIDDDEGIDMNKLENKLYDVSETIINELNQCLRLTKPTMLLLLLKSYLKDVYYLNDTKIIEYDHTESSKITDRPILTRKINVKFEPKIILDTIKPINTYDTIQKRKQLIKEFADFKRYLLAFDTDIEDTIQSISELLPASFSTSKGKKKGSGSSRRRKVMIDSDDDSVNGDF
;
A
#
# COMPACT_ATOMS: atom_id res chain seq x y z
N MET A 1 -5.73 17.05 7.26
CA MET A 1 -6.68 16.14 6.58
C MET A 1 -7.74 16.96 5.89
N THR A 2 -8.03 16.69 4.63
CA THR A 2 -8.75 17.64 3.78
C THR A 2 -10.23 17.71 4.12
N LYS A 3 -10.57 18.68 4.98
CA LYS A 3 -11.87 19.34 5.01
C LYS A 3 -11.70 20.71 4.36
N VAL A 4 -11.71 20.76 3.03
CA VAL A 4 -12.21 21.96 2.34
C VAL A 4 -13.66 21.64 1.96
N ALA A 5 -14.50 21.57 2.98
CA ALA A 5 -15.94 21.66 2.80
C ALA A 5 -16.25 23.16 2.72
N VAL A 6 -16.24 23.71 1.49
CA VAL A 6 -16.92 24.99 1.26
C VAL A 6 -18.40 24.73 1.55
N THR A 7 -18.80 25.07 2.77
CA THR A 7 -20.16 24.88 3.26
C THR A 7 -20.98 26.03 2.68
N SER A 8 -21.46 25.85 1.44
CA SER A 8 -22.46 26.75 0.87
C SER A 8 -23.56 25.94 0.19
N MET A 9 -24.65 25.76 0.93
CA MET A 9 -26.03 25.81 0.44
C MET A 9 -26.37 25.04 -0.85
N THR A 10 -26.18 23.73 -0.88
CA THR A 10 -27.01 22.79 -1.64
C THR A 10 -26.89 21.41 -0.98
N ASN A 11 -27.99 20.65 -0.91
CA ASN A 11 -28.01 19.26 -0.39
C ASN A 11 -27.25 18.25 -1.28
N GLN A 12 -26.21 18.69 -1.99
CA GLN A 12 -25.34 17.83 -2.78
C GLN A 12 -24.00 17.71 -2.06
N GLN A 13 -23.65 16.50 -1.61
CA GLN A 13 -22.31 16.19 -1.12
C GLN A 13 -21.31 16.50 -2.24
N LEU A 14 -20.51 17.56 -2.07
CA LEU A 14 -19.45 17.94 -3.01
C LEU A 14 -18.37 16.84 -3.00
N PRO A 15 -17.73 16.56 -4.15
CA PRO A 15 -16.66 15.59 -4.21
C PRO A 15 -15.47 16.05 -3.35
N TYR A 16 -14.82 15.10 -2.68
CA TYR A 16 -13.57 15.37 -1.96
C TYR A 16 -12.51 15.89 -2.94
N CYS A 17 -11.89 17.02 -2.60
CA CYS A 17 -10.86 17.69 -3.39
C CYS A 17 -9.61 17.87 -2.54
N SER A 18 -8.42 17.69 -3.11
CA SER A 18 -7.17 17.97 -2.42
C SER A 18 -6.95 19.48 -2.20
N VAL A 19 -6.17 19.84 -1.19
CA VAL A 19 -5.79 21.25 -0.95
C VAL A 19 -5.04 21.83 -2.16
N ASN A 20 -4.15 21.05 -2.78
CA ASN A 20 -3.39 21.47 -3.96
C ASN A 20 -4.09 21.17 -5.29
N HIS A 21 -5.42 20.99 -5.28
CA HIS A 21 -6.21 20.70 -6.48
C HIS A 21 -5.97 21.71 -7.62
N PHE A 22 -6.04 23.01 -7.28
CA PHE A 22 -5.86 24.07 -8.27
C PHE A 22 -4.44 24.05 -8.84
N LEU A 23 -3.41 23.91 -8.01
CA LEU A 23 -2.02 23.81 -8.45
C LEU A 23 -1.84 22.64 -9.43
N TYR A 24 -2.37 21.46 -9.09
CA TYR A 24 -2.31 20.31 -9.99
C TYR A 24 -2.99 20.61 -11.33
N SER A 25 -4.16 21.26 -11.30
CA SER A 25 -4.90 21.62 -12.53
C SER A 25 -4.13 22.52 -13.49
N LEU A 26 -3.22 23.38 -12.99
CA LEU A 26 -2.40 24.28 -13.80
C LEU A 26 -1.30 23.54 -14.58
N ILE A 27 -0.70 22.52 -13.97
CA ILE A 27 0.39 21.75 -14.60
C ILE A 27 -0.12 20.53 -15.37
N ARG A 28 -1.41 20.19 -15.21
CA ARG A 28 -2.02 18.95 -15.68
C ARG A 28 -2.03 18.77 -17.19
N SER A 29 -1.90 19.83 -17.97
CA SER A 29 -1.89 19.72 -19.45
C SER A 29 -0.64 19.02 -19.98
N SER A 30 0.49 19.08 -19.25
CA SER A 30 1.77 18.54 -19.68
C SER A 30 2.05 17.21 -18.98
N ARG A 31 2.11 16.11 -19.76
CA ARG A 31 2.46 14.77 -19.26
C ARG A 31 3.80 14.77 -18.51
N VAL A 32 4.78 15.52 -19.03
CA VAL A 32 6.12 15.63 -18.42
C VAL A 32 6.04 16.29 -17.05
N TYR A 33 5.31 17.39 -16.91
CA TYR A 33 5.19 18.08 -15.61
C TYR A 33 4.32 17.31 -14.61
N ARG A 34 3.24 16.68 -15.07
CA ARG A 34 2.42 15.78 -14.23
C ARG A 34 3.27 14.68 -13.61
N ARG A 35 4.00 13.93 -14.46
CA ARG A 35 4.85 12.81 -14.03
C ARG A 35 5.99 13.30 -13.16
N GLY A 36 6.65 14.39 -13.53
CA GLY A 36 7.68 15.01 -12.72
C GLY A 36 7.20 15.34 -11.32
N LEU A 37 6.02 15.99 -11.17
CA LEU A 37 5.45 16.26 -9.86
C LEU A 37 5.13 14.97 -9.10
N ILE A 38 4.43 14.02 -9.73
CA ILE A 38 4.04 12.75 -9.09
C ILE A 38 5.27 12.00 -8.58
N THR A 39 6.31 11.86 -9.40
CA THR A 39 7.56 11.20 -9.01
C THR A 39 8.20 11.89 -7.81
N GLN A 40 8.23 13.23 -7.77
CA GLN A 40 8.80 13.95 -6.62
C GLN A 40 7.95 13.80 -5.36
N LEU A 41 6.62 13.81 -5.49
CA LEU A 41 5.72 13.56 -4.36
C LEU A 41 5.83 12.13 -3.83
N LEU A 42 6.09 11.13 -4.68
CA LEU A 42 6.30 9.75 -4.25
C LEU A 42 7.67 9.55 -3.59
N LYS A 43 8.72 10.23 -4.08
CA LYS A 43 10.06 10.22 -3.43
C LYS A 43 10.05 10.77 -2.01
N MET A 44 9.06 11.59 -1.65
CA MET A 44 8.87 12.09 -0.29
C MET A 44 8.52 10.98 0.73
N PHE A 45 8.17 9.78 0.26
CA PHE A 45 7.93 8.60 1.09
C PHE A 45 9.19 7.74 1.30
N ASP A 46 10.25 8.00 0.54
CA ASP A 46 11.53 7.30 0.69
C ASP A 46 12.22 7.81 1.96
N ASN A 47 12.04 7.08 3.06
CA ASN A 47 12.70 7.37 4.33
C ASN A 47 14.17 6.92 4.27
N ASP A 48 15.04 7.75 3.70
CA ASP A 48 16.48 7.52 3.83
C ASP A 48 16.91 7.87 5.26
N SER A 49 17.17 6.82 6.05
CA SER A 49 17.56 6.90 7.47
C SER A 49 18.80 7.76 7.74
N SER A 50 19.57 8.10 6.69
CA SER A 50 20.79 8.89 6.76
C SER A 50 20.56 10.39 7.01
N ASN A 51 19.38 10.95 6.70
CA ASN A 51 19.12 12.40 6.80
C ASN A 51 17.77 12.70 7.49
N ILE A 52 17.72 12.42 8.79
CA ILE A 52 16.54 12.60 9.66
C ILE A 52 16.03 14.06 9.69
N SER A 53 16.91 15.05 9.52
CA SER A 53 16.53 16.48 9.54
C SER A 53 15.78 16.97 8.30
N SER A 54 15.81 16.22 7.21
CA SER A 54 15.07 16.51 5.96
C SER A 54 13.99 15.48 5.64
N SER A 55 13.85 14.46 6.48
CA SER A 55 12.81 13.43 6.34
C SER A 55 11.48 13.99 6.83
N LEU A 56 10.44 13.82 6.03
CA LEU A 56 9.09 14.27 6.37
C LEU A 56 8.51 13.45 7.50
N THR A 57 7.72 14.10 8.34
CA THR A 57 6.91 13.44 9.35
C THR A 57 5.82 12.59 8.70
N LEU A 58 5.30 11.60 9.44
CA LEU A 58 4.21 10.74 8.95
C LEU A 58 2.94 11.56 8.63
N GLU A 59 2.70 12.65 9.37
CA GLU A 59 1.62 13.60 9.16
C GLU A 59 1.76 14.35 7.82
N GLU A 60 2.98 14.74 7.46
CA GLU A 60 3.28 15.38 6.18
C GLU A 60 3.17 14.38 5.02
N GLN A 61 3.65 13.16 5.19
CA GLN A 61 3.48 12.08 4.21
C GLN A 61 2.00 11.75 4.01
N LEU A 62 1.20 11.73 5.09
CA LEU A 62 -0.24 11.61 5.02
C LEU A 62 -0.89 12.76 4.24
N PHE A 63 -0.40 13.99 4.42
CA PHE A 63 -0.86 15.14 3.62
C PHE A 63 -0.54 14.95 2.13
N VAL A 64 0.66 14.46 1.78
CA VAL A 64 1.03 14.16 0.39
C VAL A 64 0.13 13.07 -0.20
N ALA A 65 -0.09 11.98 0.54
CA ALA A 65 -0.96 10.88 0.11
C ALA A 65 -2.41 11.33 -0.12
N ASP A 66 -2.94 12.20 0.75
CA ASP A 66 -4.26 12.79 0.59
C ASP A 66 -4.35 13.65 -0.68
N ASN A 67 -3.29 14.41 -1.01
CA ASN A 67 -3.24 15.16 -2.27
C ASN A 67 -3.26 14.23 -3.50
N LEU A 68 -2.43 13.18 -3.50
CA LEU A 68 -2.41 12.16 -4.56
C LEU A 68 -3.75 11.42 -4.67
N ALA A 69 -4.45 11.16 -3.57
CA ALA A 69 -5.76 10.52 -3.61
C ALA A 69 -6.84 11.39 -4.31
N TYR A 70 -6.76 12.72 -4.16
CA TYR A 70 -7.82 13.64 -4.59
C TYR A 70 -7.44 14.61 -5.72
N PHE A 71 -6.28 14.45 -6.35
CA PHE A 71 -5.96 15.24 -7.54
C PHE A 71 -6.99 15.01 -8.67
N PRO A 72 -7.30 16.05 -9.46
CA PRO A 72 -8.29 15.99 -10.53
C PRO A 72 -7.75 15.32 -11.81
N TYR A 73 -7.44 14.04 -11.74
CA TYR A 73 -7.01 13.27 -12.91
C TYR A 73 -8.07 13.29 -14.03
N GLN A 74 -7.63 13.45 -15.28
CA GLN A 74 -8.50 13.43 -16.47
C GLN A 74 -8.19 12.27 -17.41
N VAL A 75 -6.97 11.73 -17.40
CA VAL A 75 -6.57 10.59 -18.23
C VAL A 75 -6.14 9.42 -17.37
N GLN A 76 -6.36 8.20 -17.87
CA GLN A 76 -6.04 6.95 -17.17
C GLN A 76 -4.53 6.80 -16.90
N ASP A 77 -3.67 7.37 -17.76
CA ASP A 77 -2.21 7.45 -17.54
C ASP A 77 -1.85 8.02 -16.16
N GLU A 78 -2.60 9.00 -15.64
CA GLU A 78 -2.26 9.66 -14.37
C GLU A 78 -2.34 8.71 -13.16
N PRO A 79 -3.49 8.07 -12.84
CA PRO A 79 -3.57 7.13 -11.72
C PRO A 79 -2.82 5.82 -11.98
N LEU A 80 -2.71 5.35 -13.24
CA LEU A 80 -1.92 4.17 -13.58
C LEU A 80 -0.42 4.40 -13.33
N PHE A 81 0.11 5.56 -13.72
CA PHE A 81 1.49 5.94 -13.43
C PHE A 81 1.76 5.96 -11.93
N ILE A 82 0.83 6.49 -11.11
CA ILE A 82 1.00 6.48 -9.65
C ILE A 82 1.07 5.05 -9.10
N VAL A 83 0.17 4.18 -9.55
CA VAL A 83 0.14 2.77 -9.11
C VAL A 83 1.43 2.07 -9.51
N GLU A 84 1.89 2.22 -10.76
CA GLU A 84 3.15 1.63 -11.23
C GLU A 84 4.35 2.13 -10.41
N GLN A 85 4.45 3.43 -10.15
CA GLN A 85 5.55 3.98 -9.34
C GLN A 85 5.50 3.49 -7.88
N ILE A 86 4.30 3.37 -7.30
CA ILE A 86 4.12 2.75 -5.98
C ILE A 86 4.61 1.30 -6.01
N ASP A 87 4.32 0.56 -7.08
CA ASP A 87 4.70 -0.85 -7.19
C ASP A 87 6.22 -1.04 -7.23
N LEU A 88 6.89 -0.20 -8.01
CA LEU A 88 8.36 -0.16 -8.08
C LEU A 88 8.98 0.19 -6.72
N SER A 89 8.45 1.19 -6.01
CA SER A 89 8.95 1.57 -4.68
C SER A 89 8.74 0.47 -3.64
N ILE A 90 7.56 -0.14 -3.59
CA ILE A 90 7.20 -1.14 -2.58
C ILE A 90 7.98 -2.45 -2.76
N SER A 91 8.23 -2.88 -4.00
CA SER A 91 8.98 -4.11 -4.26
C SER A 91 10.36 -4.11 -3.59
N VAL A 92 11.06 -2.97 -3.63
CA VAL A 92 12.40 -2.83 -3.03
C VAL A 92 12.32 -2.50 -1.54
N ILE A 93 11.51 -1.51 -1.16
CA ILE A 93 11.46 -1.01 0.23
C ILE A 93 10.76 -1.99 1.16
N GLY A 94 9.66 -2.61 0.71
CA GLY A 94 8.86 -3.53 1.51
C GLY A 94 9.64 -4.79 1.90
N SER A 95 10.36 -5.40 0.95
CA SER A 95 11.21 -6.58 1.21
C SER A 95 12.33 -6.25 2.19
N THR A 96 12.98 -5.09 2.03
CA THR A 96 14.03 -4.60 2.93
C THR A 96 13.50 -4.41 4.36
N GLN A 97 12.34 -3.77 4.51
CA GLN A 97 11.71 -3.53 5.82
C GLN A 97 11.28 -4.84 6.50
N LEU A 98 10.73 -5.79 5.74
CA LEU A 98 10.35 -7.10 6.25
C LEU A 98 11.59 -7.85 6.76
N GLN A 99 12.68 -7.83 5.99
CA GLN A 99 13.93 -8.48 6.39
C GLN A 99 14.53 -7.86 7.64
N GLN A 100 14.58 -6.52 7.73
CA GLN A 100 15.07 -5.83 8.93
C GLN A 100 14.33 -6.25 10.19
N PHE A 101 13.00 -6.36 10.13
CA PHE A 101 12.22 -6.81 11.28
C PHE A 101 12.48 -8.29 11.60
N ARG A 102 12.54 -9.16 10.59
CA ARG A 102 12.88 -10.59 10.74
C ARG A 102 14.23 -10.79 11.43
N ASP A 103 15.22 -9.99 11.07
CA ASP A 103 16.56 -10.06 11.66
C ASP A 103 16.53 -9.70 13.15
N LEU A 104 15.77 -8.65 13.53
CA LEU A 104 15.57 -8.29 14.95
C LEU A 104 14.84 -9.40 15.74
N LEU A 105 13.80 -10.01 15.16
CA LEU A 105 13.11 -11.14 15.79
C LEU A 105 14.04 -12.33 16.00
N LYS A 106 14.89 -12.64 15.02
CA LYS A 106 15.86 -13.72 15.11
C LYS A 106 16.92 -13.43 16.16
N GLN A 107 17.51 -12.22 16.13
CA GLN A 107 18.60 -11.82 17.02
C GLN A 107 18.17 -11.74 18.48
N HIS A 108 16.98 -11.20 18.77
CA HIS A 108 16.57 -10.90 20.14
C HIS A 108 15.56 -11.88 20.72
N LEU A 109 14.81 -12.58 19.87
CA LEU A 109 13.74 -13.46 20.32
C LEU A 109 13.98 -14.91 19.92
N ASP A 110 15.03 -15.23 19.15
CA ASP A 110 15.25 -16.57 18.58
C ASP A 110 13.98 -17.07 17.87
N TYR A 111 13.29 -16.15 17.18
CA TYR A 111 12.09 -16.43 16.41
C TYR A 111 12.43 -16.33 14.93
N ILE A 112 12.19 -17.42 14.21
CA ILE A 112 12.31 -17.46 12.75
C ILE A 112 10.90 -17.36 12.18
N ASP A 113 10.68 -16.29 11.42
CA ASP A 113 9.46 -16.08 10.65
C ASP A 113 9.51 -16.97 9.41
N ASP A 114 8.65 -17.98 9.33
CA ASP A 114 8.43 -18.75 8.11
C ASP A 114 7.45 -18.00 7.18
N ASP A 115 7.48 -18.27 5.88
CA ASP A 115 6.60 -17.57 4.93
C ASP A 115 5.12 -17.98 5.07
N GLU A 116 4.80 -18.98 5.90
CA GLU A 116 3.44 -19.48 6.15
C GLU A 116 2.62 -18.61 7.11
N GLY A 117 3.26 -17.77 7.95
CA GLY A 117 2.54 -16.85 8.84
C GLY A 117 3.37 -16.39 10.03
N ILE A 118 2.75 -15.70 10.98
CA ILE A 118 3.39 -15.35 12.27
C ILE A 118 2.59 -16.03 13.38
N ASP A 119 3.25 -16.88 14.17
CA ASP A 119 2.66 -17.44 15.39
C ASP A 119 2.65 -16.38 16.49
N MET A 120 1.53 -15.67 16.55
CA MET A 120 1.29 -14.58 17.49
C MET A 120 1.50 -15.01 18.95
N ASN A 121 1.07 -16.22 19.33
CA ASN A 121 1.12 -16.69 20.71
C ASN A 121 2.56 -17.01 21.12
N LYS A 122 3.31 -17.68 20.23
CA LYS A 122 4.72 -17.97 20.44
C LYS A 122 5.55 -16.70 20.55
N LEU A 123 5.26 -15.70 19.71
CA LEU A 123 5.97 -14.43 19.73
C LEU A 123 5.61 -13.59 20.97
N GLU A 124 4.34 -13.58 21.38
CA GLU A 124 3.88 -12.86 22.57
C GLU A 124 4.59 -13.36 23.83
N ASN A 125 4.69 -14.69 24.01
CA ASN A 125 5.39 -15.29 25.14
C ASN A 125 6.85 -14.85 25.22
N LYS A 126 7.52 -14.75 24.07
CA LYS A 126 8.93 -14.32 23.97
C LYS A 126 9.09 -12.83 24.27
N LEU A 127 8.08 -12.00 24.03
CA LEU A 127 8.15 -10.56 24.30
C LEU A 127 7.99 -10.18 25.78
N TYR A 128 7.48 -11.04 26.68
CA TYR A 128 7.27 -10.67 28.09
C TYR A 128 8.57 -10.36 28.85
N ASP A 129 9.65 -11.07 28.58
CA ASP A 129 10.91 -10.95 29.33
C ASP A 129 11.97 -10.10 28.63
N VAL A 130 11.58 -9.43 27.53
CA VAL A 130 12.50 -8.63 26.69
C VAL A 130 12.69 -7.25 27.27
N SER A 131 13.92 -6.73 27.18
CA SER A 131 14.27 -5.40 27.66
C SER A 131 13.55 -4.31 26.86
N GLU A 132 13.24 -3.20 27.52
CA GLU A 132 12.53 -2.08 26.88
C GLU A 132 13.34 -1.45 25.73
N THR A 133 14.67 -1.59 25.74
CA THR A 133 15.54 -1.16 24.64
C THR A 133 15.24 -1.89 23.33
N ILE A 134 15.08 -3.20 23.38
CA ILE A 134 14.75 -4.04 22.22
C ILE A 134 13.31 -3.75 21.76
N ILE A 135 12.38 -3.57 22.70
CA ILE A 135 11.01 -3.16 22.37
C ILE A 135 10.99 -1.82 21.63
N ASN A 136 11.80 -0.85 22.06
CA ASN A 136 11.92 0.43 21.37
C ASN A 136 12.52 0.29 19.96
N GLU A 137 13.51 -0.58 19.78
CA GLU A 137 14.10 -0.86 18.47
C GLU A 137 13.10 -1.51 17.50
N LEU A 138 12.33 -2.50 17.96
CA LEU A 138 11.24 -3.12 17.19
C LEU A 138 10.16 -2.08 16.83
N ASN A 139 9.78 -1.22 17.78
CA ASN A 139 8.83 -0.13 17.52
C ASN A 139 9.38 0.88 16.50
N GLN A 140 10.67 1.20 16.55
CA GLN A 140 11.30 2.09 15.57
C GLN A 140 11.26 1.46 14.18
N CYS A 141 11.58 0.17 14.07
CA CYS A 141 11.48 -0.56 12.80
C CYS A 141 10.04 -0.52 12.25
N LEU A 142 9.02 -0.76 13.08
CA LEU A 142 7.61 -0.66 12.66
C LEU A 142 7.17 0.76 12.31
N ARG A 143 7.74 1.79 12.94
CA ARG A 143 7.45 3.18 12.53
C ARG A 143 7.92 3.45 11.10
N LEU A 144 9.03 2.85 10.69
CA LEU A 144 9.56 3.00 9.33
C LEU A 144 8.68 2.31 8.28
N THR A 145 7.84 1.34 8.65
CA THR A 145 6.93 0.67 7.70
C THR A 145 5.63 1.44 7.43
N LYS A 146 5.29 2.43 8.27
CA LYS A 146 4.05 3.22 8.16
C LYS A 146 3.88 3.97 6.83
N PRO A 147 4.93 4.58 6.24
CA PRO A 147 4.81 5.23 4.93
C PRO A 147 4.56 4.22 3.81
N THR A 148 5.22 3.06 3.85
CA THR A 148 4.97 1.94 2.92
C THR A 148 3.52 1.47 3.01
N MET A 149 3.01 1.32 4.24
CA MET A 149 1.59 1.01 4.49
C MET A 149 0.64 2.07 3.93
N LEU A 150 0.99 3.34 4.04
CA LEU A 150 0.21 4.45 3.49
C LEU A 150 0.18 4.40 1.95
N LEU A 151 1.28 4.05 1.29
CA LEU A 151 1.34 3.87 -0.17
C LEU A 151 0.48 2.68 -0.63
N LEU A 152 0.49 1.55 0.11
CA LEU A 152 -0.39 0.40 -0.17
C LEU A 152 -1.87 0.80 -0.11
N LEU A 153 -2.25 1.58 0.92
CA LEU A 153 -3.61 2.11 1.07
C LEU A 153 -3.98 3.08 -0.06
N LEU A 154 -3.04 3.95 -0.48
CA LEU A 154 -3.24 4.86 -1.61
C LEU A 154 -3.44 4.09 -2.93
N LYS A 155 -2.62 3.07 -3.21
CA LYS A 155 -2.79 2.19 -4.37
C LYS A 155 -4.17 1.55 -4.37
N SER A 156 -4.57 0.94 -3.26
CA SER A 156 -5.89 0.29 -3.14
C SER A 156 -7.04 1.28 -3.35
N TYR A 157 -6.94 2.49 -2.79
CA TYR A 157 -7.91 3.55 -3.01
C TYR A 157 -8.01 3.95 -4.50
N LEU A 158 -6.88 4.15 -5.18
CA LEU A 158 -6.85 4.53 -6.60
C LEU A 158 -7.42 3.42 -7.48
N LYS A 159 -7.14 2.14 -7.18
CA LYS A 159 -7.76 0.98 -7.85
C LYS A 159 -9.29 1.05 -7.76
N ASP A 160 -9.85 1.25 -6.57
CA ASP A 160 -11.32 1.30 -6.37
C ASP A 160 -11.96 2.53 -7.04
N VAL A 161 -11.38 3.72 -6.86
CA VAL A 161 -11.99 4.96 -7.37
C VAL A 161 -11.96 5.06 -8.89
N TYR A 162 -10.91 4.54 -9.54
CA TYR A 162 -10.73 4.62 -10.98
C TYR A 162 -11.00 3.31 -11.73
N TYR A 163 -11.46 2.26 -11.03
CA TYR A 163 -11.72 0.94 -11.61
C TYR A 163 -10.49 0.40 -12.37
N LEU A 164 -9.32 0.51 -11.75
CA LEU A 164 -8.08 -0.06 -12.25
C LEU A 164 -8.05 -1.54 -11.84
N ASN A 165 -8.10 -2.42 -12.83
CA ASN A 165 -7.94 -3.85 -12.63
C ASN A 165 -6.48 -4.25 -12.93
N ASP A 166 -6.11 -5.45 -12.52
CA ASP A 166 -4.72 -5.90 -12.61
C ASP A 166 -4.26 -6.02 -14.07
N THR A 167 -5.16 -6.40 -14.99
CA THR A 167 -4.86 -6.41 -16.42
C THR A 167 -4.39 -5.03 -16.91
N LYS A 168 -5.09 -3.95 -16.56
CA LYS A 168 -4.67 -2.60 -16.95
C LYS A 168 -3.36 -2.18 -16.30
N ILE A 169 -3.08 -2.63 -15.07
CA ILE A 169 -1.85 -2.31 -14.35
C ILE A 169 -0.67 -3.05 -15.00
N ILE A 170 -0.82 -4.33 -15.31
CA ILE A 170 0.21 -5.18 -15.93
C ILE A 170 0.50 -4.76 -17.37
N GLU A 171 -0.53 -4.41 -18.15
CA GLU A 171 -0.38 -3.96 -19.53
C GLU A 171 0.11 -2.52 -19.66
N TYR A 172 0.08 -1.74 -18.57
CA TYR A 172 0.49 -0.35 -18.60
C TYR A 172 2.01 -0.23 -18.70
N ASP A 173 2.46 0.53 -19.69
CA ASP A 173 3.87 0.90 -19.87
C ASP A 173 3.96 2.42 -19.94
N HIS A 174 4.59 3.03 -18.94
CA HIS A 174 4.77 4.48 -18.91
C HIS A 174 5.63 5.01 -20.05
N THR A 175 6.47 4.19 -20.68
CA THR A 175 7.31 4.59 -21.83
C THR A 175 6.53 4.65 -23.14
N GLU A 176 5.32 4.07 -23.16
CA GLU A 176 4.47 4.05 -24.35
C GLU A 176 3.98 5.47 -24.73
N SER A 177 3.74 5.64 -26.03
CA SER A 177 3.22 6.88 -26.61
C SER A 177 1.94 7.36 -25.93
N SER A 178 1.83 8.68 -25.72
CA SER A 178 0.65 9.30 -25.10
C SER A 178 -0.63 9.04 -25.89
N LYS A 179 -0.55 8.75 -27.19
CA LYS A 179 -1.72 8.41 -28.03
C LYS A 179 -2.43 7.14 -27.56
N ILE A 180 -1.73 6.25 -26.86
CA ILE A 180 -2.24 4.94 -26.44
C ILE A 180 -2.66 4.97 -24.96
N THR A 181 -1.87 5.67 -24.14
CA THR A 181 -1.96 5.72 -22.66
C THR A 181 -2.83 6.85 -22.12
N ASP A 182 -2.92 8.02 -22.78
CA ASP A 182 -3.73 9.17 -22.32
C ASP A 182 -5.22 9.03 -22.67
N ARG A 183 -5.82 7.86 -22.40
CA ARG A 183 -7.26 7.65 -22.56
C ARG A 183 -8.04 8.45 -21.51
N PRO A 184 -9.10 9.19 -21.87
CA PRO A 184 -9.91 9.92 -20.89
C PRO A 184 -10.53 9.01 -19.82
N ILE A 185 -10.63 9.52 -18.60
CA ILE A 185 -11.34 8.85 -17.50
C ILE A 185 -12.84 9.01 -17.73
N LEU A 186 -13.53 7.89 -18.01
CA LEU A 186 -14.98 7.89 -18.29
C LEU A 186 -15.82 7.79 -17.01
N THR A 187 -15.35 7.03 -16.03
CA THR A 187 -16.07 6.77 -14.78
C THR A 187 -15.13 6.90 -13.59
N ARG A 188 -15.61 7.59 -12.55
CA ARG A 188 -14.95 7.70 -11.25
C ARG A 188 -15.97 7.43 -10.16
N LYS A 189 -15.64 6.58 -9.21
CA LYS A 189 -16.50 6.33 -8.04
C LYS A 189 -16.59 7.61 -7.21
N ILE A 190 -17.80 8.09 -6.95
CA ILE A 190 -18.06 9.34 -6.23
C ILE A 190 -18.26 9.02 -4.74
N ASN A 191 -17.98 9.99 -3.86
CA ASN A 191 -18.19 9.90 -2.41
C ASN A 191 -17.38 8.79 -1.70
N VAL A 192 -16.31 8.30 -2.32
CA VAL A 192 -15.31 7.47 -1.64
C VAL A 192 -14.33 8.39 -0.94
N LYS A 193 -14.14 8.16 0.36
CA LYS A 193 -13.20 8.94 1.17
C LYS A 193 -11.93 8.12 1.36
N PHE A 194 -10.79 8.67 0.96
CA PHE A 194 -9.49 8.22 1.41
C PHE A 194 -9.34 8.57 2.90
N GLU A 195 -9.40 7.56 3.76
CA GLU A 195 -9.24 7.70 5.21
C GLU A 195 -8.44 6.50 5.73
N PRO A 196 -7.09 6.58 5.73
CA PRO A 196 -6.22 5.48 6.09
C PRO A 196 -6.19 5.27 7.61
N LYS A 197 -7.23 4.64 8.17
CA LYS A 197 -7.46 4.54 9.64
C LYS A 197 -6.24 4.03 10.42
N ILE A 198 -5.56 3.00 9.93
CA ILE A 198 -4.35 2.43 10.56
C ILE A 198 -3.27 3.51 10.78
N ILE A 199 -3.08 4.38 9.79
CA ILE A 199 -2.08 5.47 9.85
C ILE A 199 -2.56 6.58 10.79
N LEU A 200 -3.85 6.92 10.75
CA LEU A 200 -4.44 7.94 11.63
C LEU A 200 -4.37 7.55 13.09
N ASP A 201 -4.60 6.28 13.40
CA ASP A 201 -4.55 5.79 14.76
C ASP A 201 -3.11 5.72 15.29
N THR A 202 -2.11 5.65 14.38
CA THR A 202 -0.68 5.78 14.75
C THR A 202 -0.31 7.22 15.10
N ILE A 203 -0.94 8.21 14.43
CA ILE A 203 -0.71 9.66 14.65
C ILE A 203 -1.45 10.17 15.89
N LYS A 204 -2.65 9.62 16.17
CA LYS A 204 -3.41 10.01 17.36
C LYS A 204 -2.62 9.63 18.62
N PRO A 205 -2.62 10.50 19.65
CA PRO A 205 -2.01 10.15 20.93
C PRO A 205 -2.65 8.87 21.46
N ILE A 206 -1.80 7.88 21.73
CA ILE A 206 -2.21 6.57 22.24
C ILE A 206 -2.83 6.74 23.62
N ASN A 207 -4.06 6.23 23.80
CA ASN A 207 -4.68 6.01 25.11
C ASN A 207 -3.74 5.17 25.99
N THR A 208 -3.76 5.39 27.30
CA THR A 208 -2.97 4.64 28.31
C THR A 208 -3.14 3.12 28.19
N TYR A 209 -2.32 2.49 27.35
CA TYR A 209 -2.16 1.04 27.28
C TYR A 209 -1.14 0.57 28.30
N ASP A 210 -1.45 -0.52 28.98
CA ASP A 210 -0.47 -1.23 29.80
C ASP A 210 0.61 -1.89 28.93
N THR A 211 1.77 -2.17 29.52
CA THR A 211 2.97 -2.71 28.81
C THR A 211 2.68 -3.96 27.99
N ILE A 212 1.85 -4.86 28.50
CA ILE A 212 1.47 -6.11 27.83
C ILE A 212 0.68 -5.82 26.56
N GLN A 213 -0.26 -4.87 26.61
CA GLN A 213 -1.08 -4.52 25.44
C GLN A 213 -0.24 -3.85 24.35
N LYS A 214 0.75 -3.03 24.72
CA LYS A 214 1.71 -2.45 23.76
C LYS A 214 2.49 -3.53 23.01
N ARG A 215 2.95 -4.56 23.71
CA ARG A 215 3.72 -5.67 23.12
C ARG A 215 2.84 -6.54 22.21
N LYS A 216 1.58 -6.80 22.59
CA LYS A 216 0.58 -7.45 21.71
C LYS A 216 0.33 -6.66 20.43
N GLN A 217 0.17 -5.35 20.57
CA GLN A 217 -0.09 -4.45 19.45
C GLN A 217 1.08 -4.44 18.46
N LEU A 218 2.32 -4.48 18.96
CA LEU A 218 3.53 -4.57 18.14
C LEU A 218 3.52 -5.80 17.21
N ILE A 219 3.25 -6.99 17.77
CA ILE A 219 3.17 -8.23 17.00
C ILE A 219 2.05 -8.13 15.94
N LYS A 220 0.91 -7.58 16.33
CA LYS A 220 -0.24 -7.42 15.44
C LYS A 220 0.09 -6.51 14.26
N GLU A 221 0.74 -5.38 14.52
CA GLU A 221 1.15 -4.44 13.49
C GLU A 221 2.15 -5.06 12.51
N PHE A 222 3.09 -5.86 13.00
CA PHE A 222 4.00 -6.61 12.13
C PHE A 222 3.26 -7.63 11.26
N ALA A 223 2.36 -8.41 11.86
CA ALA A 223 1.59 -9.42 11.14
C ALA A 223 0.68 -8.80 10.08
N ASP A 224 0.05 -7.68 10.41
CA ASP A 224 -0.74 -6.89 9.46
C ASP A 224 0.15 -6.40 8.31
N PHE A 225 1.31 -5.79 8.59
CA PHE A 225 2.25 -5.34 7.56
C PHE A 225 2.69 -6.48 6.62
N LYS A 226 3.16 -7.60 7.17
CA LYS A 226 3.56 -8.79 6.37
C LYS A 226 2.41 -9.27 5.49
N ARG A 227 1.20 -9.37 6.04
CA ARG A 227 0.01 -9.77 5.30
C ARG A 227 -0.31 -8.82 4.16
N TYR A 228 -0.22 -7.50 4.37
CA TYR A 228 -0.46 -6.53 3.31
C TYR A 228 0.59 -6.58 2.20
N LEU A 229 1.85 -6.89 2.54
CA LEU A 229 2.91 -7.04 1.55
C LEU A 229 2.76 -8.32 0.72
N LEU A 230 2.39 -9.44 1.34
CA LEU A 230 2.09 -10.69 0.63
C LEU A 230 0.86 -10.56 -0.27
N ALA A 231 -0.17 -9.83 0.19
CA ALA A 231 -1.33 -9.48 -0.62
C ALA A 231 -0.97 -8.64 -1.84
N PHE A 232 0.04 -7.78 -1.71
CA PHE A 232 0.57 -6.98 -2.81
C PHE A 232 1.35 -7.85 -3.82
N ASP A 233 2.10 -8.85 -3.37
CA ASP A 233 2.93 -9.71 -4.24
C ASP A 233 2.15 -10.84 -4.93
N THR A 234 1.08 -11.35 -4.33
CA THR A 234 0.38 -12.56 -4.81
C THR A 234 -0.85 -12.30 -5.65
N ASP A 235 -1.31 -11.05 -5.77
CA ASP A 235 -2.53 -10.65 -6.50
C ASP A 235 -3.81 -11.40 -6.06
N ILE A 236 -3.79 -12.10 -4.92
CA ILE A 236 -4.97 -12.82 -4.40
C ILE A 236 -5.82 -11.84 -3.60
N GLU A 237 -6.71 -11.12 -4.30
CA GLU A 237 -7.70 -10.22 -3.68
C GLU A 237 -8.70 -10.97 -2.75
N ASP A 238 -8.87 -12.29 -2.95
CA ASP A 238 -9.92 -13.11 -2.31
C ASP A 238 -9.63 -13.56 -0.86
N THR A 239 -8.42 -13.37 -0.33
CA THR A 239 -8.05 -13.80 1.05
C THR A 239 -7.91 -12.65 2.05
N ILE A 240 -8.14 -11.41 1.61
CA ILE A 240 -7.91 -10.21 2.40
C ILE A 240 -9.26 -9.68 2.90
N GLN A 241 -9.38 -9.33 4.18
CA GLN A 241 -10.25 -8.20 4.54
C GLN A 241 -9.68 -6.99 3.81
N SER A 242 -10.22 -6.71 2.62
CA SER A 242 -9.57 -5.91 1.59
C SER A 242 -8.88 -4.68 2.19
N ILE A 243 -7.72 -4.30 1.68
CA ILE A 243 -7.12 -2.98 1.97
C ILE A 243 -8.16 -1.87 1.76
N SER A 244 -9.18 -2.11 0.92
CA SER A 244 -10.41 -1.33 0.73
C SER A 244 -11.38 -1.30 1.93
N GLU A 245 -11.47 -2.33 2.78
CA GLU A 245 -12.24 -2.33 4.05
C GLU A 245 -11.59 -1.47 5.15
N LEU A 246 -10.28 -1.23 5.05
CA LEU A 246 -9.55 -0.29 5.92
C LEU A 246 -9.80 1.16 5.51
N LEU A 247 -10.26 1.36 4.28
CA LEU A 247 -10.87 2.58 3.79
C LEU A 247 -12.39 2.50 4.08
N PRO A 248 -13.11 3.62 4.27
CA PRO A 248 -14.52 3.58 4.61
C PRO A 248 -15.31 2.88 3.49
N ALA A 249 -16.10 1.88 3.90
CA ALA A 249 -17.07 1.22 3.04
C ALA A 249 -17.95 2.27 2.35
N SER A 250 -17.92 2.30 1.01
CA SER A 250 -19.02 2.89 0.25
C SER A 250 -20.30 2.18 0.70
N PHE A 251 -21.34 2.92 1.08
CA PHE A 251 -22.66 2.37 1.36
C PHE A 251 -23.04 1.37 0.27
N SER A 252 -22.95 0.07 0.58
CA SER A 252 -23.30 -0.98 -0.36
C SER A 252 -24.82 -1.07 -0.37
N THR A 253 -25.44 -0.54 -1.42
CA THR A 253 -26.80 -0.96 -1.77
C THR A 253 -26.73 -2.42 -2.19
N SER A 254 -27.31 -3.27 -1.37
CA SER A 254 -27.46 -4.71 -1.54
C SER A 254 -28.01 -5.10 -2.93
N LYS A 255 -27.22 -5.82 -3.73
CA LYS A 255 -27.67 -6.77 -4.78
C LYS A 255 -26.50 -7.75 -4.97
N GLY A 256 -26.60 -9.07 -5.05
CA GLY A 256 -27.68 -10.02 -5.23
C GLY A 256 -26.98 -11.26 -5.78
N LYS A 257 -26.84 -12.29 -4.95
CA LYS A 257 -26.03 -13.49 -5.20
C LYS A 257 -26.54 -14.23 -6.46
N LYS A 258 -25.75 -14.31 -7.53
CA LYS A 258 -25.96 -15.28 -8.61
C LYS A 258 -24.72 -16.15 -8.79
N LYS A 259 -24.91 -17.44 -8.50
CA LYS A 259 -23.97 -18.53 -8.77
C LYS A 259 -23.78 -18.70 -10.28
N GLY A 260 -22.54 -18.85 -10.72
CA GLY A 260 -22.17 -19.31 -12.06
C GLY A 260 -20.89 -20.13 -11.97
N SER A 261 -21.03 -21.44 -12.14
CA SER A 261 -19.95 -22.42 -12.27
C SER A 261 -19.22 -22.23 -13.59
N GLY A 262 -17.89 -22.30 -13.58
CA GLY A 262 -17.07 -22.29 -14.79
C GLY A 262 -15.63 -22.74 -14.48
N SER A 263 -15.36 -24.02 -14.75
CA SER A 263 -14.03 -24.63 -14.74
C SER A 263 -13.17 -24.09 -15.88
N SER A 264 -11.91 -23.72 -15.64
CA SER A 264 -10.90 -23.76 -16.70
C SER A 264 -9.49 -24.01 -16.14
N ARG A 265 -8.75 -24.83 -16.89
CA ARG A 265 -7.50 -25.51 -16.51
C ARG A 265 -6.26 -24.62 -16.71
N ARG A 266 -5.37 -24.70 -15.71
CA ARG A 266 -3.89 -24.75 -15.70
C ARG A 266 -3.08 -24.21 -16.91
N ARG A 267 -1.98 -23.53 -16.58
CA ARG A 267 -0.65 -23.86 -17.12
C ARG A 267 0.33 -24.10 -15.96
N LYS A 268 0.93 -25.29 -15.95
CA LYS A 268 1.96 -25.77 -15.01
C LYS A 268 3.29 -25.62 -15.74
N VAL A 269 4.25 -24.91 -15.16
CA VAL A 269 5.60 -24.80 -15.71
C VAL A 269 6.30 -26.15 -15.53
N MET A 270 6.84 -26.68 -16.63
CA MET A 270 7.63 -27.91 -16.66
C MET A 270 9.01 -27.61 -16.06
N ILE A 271 9.41 -28.41 -15.08
CA ILE A 271 10.81 -28.54 -14.66
C ILE A 271 11.39 -29.62 -15.57
N ASP A 272 12.23 -29.24 -16.51
CA ASP A 272 13.10 -30.20 -17.19
C ASP A 272 14.17 -30.64 -16.20
N SER A 273 14.06 -31.89 -15.79
CA SER A 273 15.15 -32.65 -15.18
C SER A 273 15.78 -33.47 -16.30
N ASP A 274 16.81 -32.93 -16.95
CA ASP A 274 17.69 -33.71 -17.81
C ASP A 274 18.94 -34.08 -17.00
N ASP A 275 18.87 -35.26 -16.39
CA ASP A 275 20.00 -36.09 -16.00
C ASP A 275 20.02 -37.25 -16.99
N ASP A 276 21.01 -37.29 -17.89
CA ASP A 276 21.37 -38.52 -18.60
C ASP A 276 22.85 -38.49 -19.04
N SER A 277 23.66 -39.09 -18.17
CA SER A 277 24.58 -40.19 -18.50
C SER A 277 25.37 -40.14 -19.83
N VAL A 278 26.65 -39.76 -19.70
CA VAL A 278 27.69 -40.04 -20.70
C VAL A 278 28.09 -41.52 -20.58
N ASN A 279 27.72 -42.33 -21.56
CA ASN A 279 28.38 -43.62 -21.85
C ASN A 279 29.06 -43.51 -23.22
N GLY A 280 30.37 -43.76 -23.23
CA GLY A 280 31.15 -43.88 -24.46
C GLY A 280 30.93 -45.22 -25.17
N ASP A 281 31.18 -45.24 -26.47
CA ASP A 281 32.04 -46.25 -27.12
C ASP A 281 32.20 -45.95 -28.62
N PHE A 282 33.43 -46.19 -29.10
CA PHE A 282 34.00 -46.14 -30.47
C PHE A 282 34.42 -44.79 -31.08
#